data_AF-A0A7C7XPJ1-F1
#
_entry.id   AF-A0A7C7XPJ1-F1
#
_cell.length_a   1.000
_cell.length_b   1.000
_cell.length_c   1.000
_cell.angle_alpha   90.00
_cell.angle_beta   90.00
_cell.angle_gamma   90.00
#
_symmetry.space_group_name_H-M   'P 1'
#
loop_
_entity.id
_entity.type
_entity.pdbx_description
1 polymer ?
#
loop_
_entity_poly.entity_id
_entity_poly.type
_entity_poly.pdbx_seq_one_letter_code
_entity_poly.pdbx_strand_id
1 'polypeptide(L)'
;MMYFLILFCLALGLIGVFLLTIPESSFIFARKYFRMNVFQYGVGVFSILLAVAFYLGAATSKLPSAIEIFALFSLMGGVITLVLPNTDFNELISWELRIMSPYGRAVGVVYLLIGAGLAYTVL
;
A
#
# COMPACT_ATOMS: atom_id res chain seq x y z
N MET A 1 -1.89 4.33 -17.78
CA MET A 1 -1.63 4.90 -16.44
C MET A 1 -2.89 4.98 -15.59
N MET A 2 -3.97 5.57 -16.10
CA MET A 2 -5.27 5.57 -15.42
C MET A 2 -5.75 4.16 -15.02
N TYR A 3 -5.60 3.17 -15.92
CA TYR A 3 -5.91 1.76 -15.60
C TYR A 3 -5.08 1.16 -14.46
N PHE A 4 -3.82 1.59 -14.29
CA PHE A 4 -2.97 1.10 -13.20
C PHE A 4 -3.44 1.62 -11.84
N LEU A 5 -3.81 2.92 -11.78
CA LEU A 5 -4.39 3.52 -10.59
C LEU A 5 -5.75 2.93 -10.23
N ILE A 6 -6.60 2.65 -11.23
CA ILE A 6 -7.89 1.95 -11.01
C ILE A 6 -7.64 0.55 -10.43
N LEU A 7 -6.71 -0.21 -11.01
CA LEU A 7 -6.38 -1.55 -10.55
C LEU A 7 -5.81 -1.53 -9.11
N PHE A 8 -5.02 -0.50 -8.79
CA PHE A 8 -4.55 -0.26 -7.43
C PHE A 8 -5.70 0.07 -6.46
N CYS A 9 -6.65 0.93 -6.84
CA CYS A 9 -7.82 1.23 -6.02
C CYS A 9 -8.67 -0.03 -5.75
N LEU A 10 -8.86 -0.87 -6.77
CA LEU A 10 -9.55 -2.16 -6.62
C LEU A 10 -8.79 -3.11 -5.70
N ALA A 11 -7.45 -3.15 -5.78
CA ALA A 11 -6.63 -3.95 -4.89
C ALA A 11 -6.76 -3.48 -3.43
N LEU A 12 -6.75 -2.17 -3.16
CA LEU A 12 -7.01 -1.61 -1.83
C LEU A 12 -8.42 -1.98 -1.33
N GLY A 13 -9.41 -1.91 -2.21
CA GLY A 13 -10.78 -2.35 -1.94
C GLY A 13 -10.85 -3.81 -1.49
N LEU A 14 -10.23 -4.71 -2.26
CA LEU A 14 -10.15 -6.13 -1.93
C LEU A 14 -9.44 -6.38 -0.59
N ILE A 15 -8.29 -5.74 -0.36
CA ILE A 15 -7.56 -5.83 0.91
C ILE A 15 -8.46 -5.40 2.07
N GLY A 16 -9.16 -4.27 1.92
CA GLY A 16 -10.11 -3.78 2.91
C GLY A 16 -11.21 -4.79 3.23
N VAL A 17 -11.81 -5.41 2.21
CA VAL A 17 -12.84 -6.45 2.39
C VAL A 17 -12.30 -7.69 3.12
N PHE A 18 -11.10 -8.17 2.76
CA PHE A 18 -10.48 -9.31 3.44
C PHE A 18 -10.20 -9.00 4.92
N LEU A 19 -9.68 -7.82 5.22
CA LEU A 19 -9.40 -7.39 6.58
C LEU A 19 -10.67 -7.19 7.43
N LEU A 20 -11.79 -6.81 6.82
CA LEU A 20 -13.07 -6.70 7.51
C LEU A 20 -13.71 -8.06 7.80
N THR A 21 -13.62 -8.99 6.83
CA THR A 21 -14.29 -10.30 6.90
C THR A 21 -13.51 -11.33 7.70
N ILE A 22 -12.20 -11.46 7.44
CA ILE A 22 -11.33 -12.51 8.01
C ILE A 22 -9.97 -11.96 8.45
N PRO A 23 -9.93 -10.97 9.38
CA PRO A 23 -8.70 -10.29 9.77
C PRO A 23 -7.60 -11.24 10.22
N GLU A 24 -7.92 -12.23 11.07
CA GLU A 24 -6.94 -13.18 11.61
C GLU A 24 -6.22 -13.95 10.52
N SER A 25 -6.96 -14.48 9.54
CA SER A 25 -6.39 -15.20 8.39
C SER A 25 -5.51 -14.28 7.53
N SER A 26 -5.92 -13.02 7.34
CA SER A 26 -5.12 -12.02 6.62
C SER A 26 -3.79 -11.72 7.31
N PHE A 27 -3.77 -11.57 8.64
CA PHE A 27 -2.51 -11.35 9.39
C PHE A 27 -1.63 -12.60 9.44
N ILE A 28 -2.20 -13.81 9.50
CA ILE A 28 -1.44 -15.07 9.40
C ILE A 28 -0.76 -15.15 8.02
N PHE A 29 -1.49 -14.85 6.95
CA PHE A 29 -0.92 -14.77 5.61
C PHE A 29 0.20 -13.73 5.53
N ALA A 30 -0.03 -12.51 6.03
CA ALA A 30 0.96 -11.44 5.99
C ALA A 30 2.26 -11.83 6.74
N ARG A 31 2.16 -12.44 7.93
CA ARG A 31 3.34 -12.91 8.68
C ARG A 31 4.16 -13.95 7.94
N LYS A 32 3.52 -14.77 7.09
CA LYS A 32 4.20 -15.82 6.30
C LYS A 32 4.91 -15.25 5.08
N TYR A 33 4.30 -14.29 4.38
CA TYR A 33 4.78 -13.85 3.07
C TYR A 33 5.46 -12.48 3.08
N PHE A 34 5.10 -11.56 3.98
CA PHE A 34 5.62 -10.18 3.95
C PHE A 34 7.07 -10.06 4.43
N ARG A 35 7.59 -11.10 5.09
CA ARG A 35 8.97 -11.16 5.60
C ARG A 35 9.96 -11.84 4.63
N MET A 36 9.52 -12.12 3.41
CA MET A 36 10.38 -12.72 2.39
C MET A 36 11.12 -11.62 1.64
N ASN A 37 12.40 -11.84 1.29
CA ASN A 37 13.18 -10.87 0.51
C ASN A 37 12.49 -10.52 -0.82
N VAL A 38 11.82 -11.49 -1.45
CA VAL A 38 11.03 -11.28 -2.68
C VAL A 38 9.92 -10.25 -2.46
N PHE A 39 9.29 -10.25 -1.27
CA PHE A 39 8.29 -9.26 -0.93
C PHE A 39 8.92 -7.87 -0.74
N GLN A 40 10.06 -7.78 -0.06
CA GLN A 40 10.78 -6.51 0.12
C GLN A 40 11.10 -5.84 -1.23
N TYR A 41 11.77 -6.57 -2.13
CA TYR A 41 12.10 -6.04 -3.46
C TYR A 41 10.84 -5.78 -4.29
N GLY A 42 9.84 -6.65 -4.20
CA GLY A 42 8.57 -6.51 -4.91
C GLY A 42 7.82 -5.24 -4.49
N VAL A 43 7.69 -4.99 -3.19
CA VAL A 43 7.08 -3.78 -2.64
C VAL A 43 7.89 -2.55 -3.00
N GLY A 44 9.23 -2.62 -2.95
CA GLY A 44 10.10 -1.51 -3.33
C GLY A 44 9.88 -1.08 -4.79
N VAL A 45 9.98 -2.03 -5.72
CA VAL A 45 9.76 -1.77 -7.15
C VAL A 45 8.33 -1.32 -7.42
N PHE A 46 7.33 -1.98 -6.81
CA PHE A 46 5.93 -1.61 -6.97
C PHE A 46 5.66 -0.19 -6.47
N SER A 47 6.25 0.21 -5.34
CA SER A 47 6.07 1.55 -4.77
C SER A 47 6.68 2.65 -5.65
N ILE A 48 7.81 2.36 -6.31
CA ILE A 48 8.41 3.28 -7.28
C ILE A 48 7.52 3.41 -8.53
N LEU A 49 7.02 2.28 -9.06
CA LEU A 49 6.08 2.30 -10.20
C LEU A 49 4.79 3.04 -9.85
N LEU A 50 4.29 2.86 -8.63
CA LEU A 50 3.12 3.55 -8.12
C LEU A 50 3.37 5.05 -7.95
N ALA A 51 4.57 5.47 -7.54
CA ALA A 51 4.95 6.88 -7.47
C ALA A 51 4.91 7.54 -8.85
N VAL A 52 5.49 6.88 -9.87
CA VAL A 52 5.41 7.36 -11.26
C VAL A 52 3.96 7.41 -11.74
N ALA A 53 3.16 6.40 -11.37
CA ALA A 53 1.74 6.34 -11.68
C ALA A 53 0.96 7.55 -11.11
N PHE A 54 1.19 7.87 -9.84
CA PHE A 54 0.58 9.03 -9.21
C PHE A 54 1.08 10.35 -9.80
N TYR A 55 2.39 10.52 -9.97
CA TYR A 55 2.94 11.77 -10.49
C TYR A 55 2.38 12.14 -11.87
N LEU A 56 2.31 11.18 -12.79
CA LEU A 56 1.72 11.44 -14.12
C LEU A 56 0.19 11.52 -14.08
N GLY A 57 -0.46 10.85 -13.12
CA GLY A 57 -1.90 10.95 -12.89
C GLY A 57 -2.34 12.27 -12.24
N ALA A 58 -1.44 12.98 -11.56
CA ALA A 58 -1.74 14.24 -10.88
C ALA A 58 -2.23 15.33 -11.86
N ALA A 59 -1.65 15.40 -13.05
CA ALA A 59 -1.98 16.39 -14.07
C ALA A 59 -3.45 16.33 -14.53
N THR A 60 -4.09 15.16 -14.41
CA THR A 60 -5.49 14.93 -14.80
C THR A 60 -6.42 14.74 -13.61
N SER A 61 -5.90 14.83 -12.38
CA SER A 61 -6.67 14.60 -11.15
C SER A 61 -7.46 15.84 -10.72
N LYS A 62 -8.59 15.63 -10.05
CA LYS A 62 -9.34 16.69 -9.37
C LYS A 62 -8.57 17.32 -8.20
N LEU A 63 -7.59 16.60 -7.63
CA LEU A 63 -6.76 17.06 -6.51
C LEU A 63 -5.27 16.79 -6.80
N PRO A 64 -4.64 17.55 -7.71
CA PRO A 64 -3.26 17.30 -8.16
C PRO A 64 -2.26 17.27 -7.01
N SER A 65 -2.31 18.26 -6.10
CA SER A 65 -1.38 18.36 -4.98
C SER A 65 -1.48 17.18 -4.00
N ALA A 66 -2.68 16.63 -3.79
CA ALA A 66 -2.85 15.45 -2.93
C ALA A 66 -2.21 14.22 -3.56
N ILE A 67 -2.38 14.03 -4.87
CA ILE A 67 -1.78 12.93 -5.62
C ILE A 67 -0.25 13.04 -5.67
N GLU A 68 0.30 14.24 -5.83
CA GLU A 68 1.75 14.48 -5.77
C GLU A 68 2.33 14.11 -4.40
N ILE A 69 1.63 14.44 -3.32
CA ILE A 69 2.04 14.03 -1.96
C ILE A 69 2.07 12.50 -1.85
N PHE A 70 1.04 11.80 -2.34
CA PHE A 70 1.04 10.33 -2.38
C PHE A 70 2.16 9.77 -3.25
N ALA A 71 2.49 10.41 -4.38
CA ALA A 71 3.62 10.02 -5.22
C ALA A 71 4.93 10.09 -4.45
N LEU A 72 5.17 11.18 -3.71
CA LEU A 72 6.38 11.35 -2.89
C LEU A 72 6.48 10.31 -1.78
N PHE A 73 5.39 10.06 -1.04
CA PHE A 73 5.39 9.02 -0.01
C PHE A 73 5.64 7.62 -0.57
N SER A 74 5.03 7.31 -1.73
CA SER A 74 5.26 6.03 -2.42
C SER A 74 6.71 5.89 -2.89
N LEU A 75 7.30 6.97 -3.40
CA LEU A 75 8.70 6.98 -3.83
C LEU A 75 9.64 6.78 -2.65
N MET A 76 9.45 7.54 -1.57
CA MET A 76 10.26 7.42 -0.36
C MET A 76 10.14 6.02 0.25
N GLY A 77 8.92 5.49 0.37
CA GLY A 77 8.68 4.13 0.86
C GLY A 77 9.38 3.06 0.01
N GLY A 78 9.33 3.21 -1.32
CA GLY A 78 10.02 2.32 -2.26
C GLY A 78 11.54 2.38 -2.14
N VAL A 79 12.11 3.58 -2.03
CA VAL A 79 13.57 3.75 -1.84
C VAL A 79 14.01 3.18 -0.49
N ILE A 80 13.29 3.48 0.59
CA ILE A 80 13.61 2.98 1.92
C ILE A 80 13.59 1.45 1.90
N THR A 81 12.53 0.83 1.36
CA THR A 81 12.43 -0.63 1.29
C THR A 81 13.53 -1.29 0.46
N LEU A 82 14.09 -0.64 -0.56
CA LEU A 82 15.20 -1.19 -1.35
C LEU A 82 16.57 -1.00 -0.69
N VAL A 83 16.76 0.06 0.10
CA VAL A 83 18.03 0.38 0.76
C VAL A 83 18.17 -0.33 2.12
N LEU A 84 17.05 -0.59 2.78
CA LEU A 84 17.05 -1.16 4.12
C LEU A 84 17.61 -2.61 4.11
N PRO A 85 18.49 -2.98 5.06
CA PRO A 85 18.91 -4.37 5.23
C PRO A 85 17.70 -5.29 5.44
N ASN A 86 17.76 -6.52 4.90
CA ASN A 86 16.66 -7.49 5.06
C ASN A 86 16.32 -7.78 6.53
N THR A 87 17.29 -7.70 7.44
CA THR A 87 17.07 -7.87 8.89
C THR A 87 16.14 -6.79 9.44
N ASP A 88 16.44 -5.55 9.11
CA ASP A 88 15.74 -4.37 9.63
C ASP A 88 14.35 -4.25 8.99
N PHE A 89 14.24 -4.60 7.70
CA PHE A 89 12.94 -4.69 7.02
C PHE A 89 12.05 -5.75 7.68
N ASN A 90 12.61 -6.92 7.99
CA ASN A 90 11.87 -7.98 8.65
C ASN A 90 11.42 -7.59 10.06
N GLU A 91 12.25 -6.86 10.79
CA GLU A 91 11.89 -6.32 12.10
C GLU A 91 10.77 -5.29 11.99
N LEU A 92 10.87 -4.35 11.05
CA LEU A 92 9.86 -3.33 10.77
C LEU A 92 8.49 -3.95 10.44
N ILE A 93 8.44 -4.90 9.51
CA ILE A 93 7.21 -5.60 9.13
C ILE A 93 6.66 -6.41 10.31
N SER A 94 7.53 -7.05 11.10
CA SER A 94 7.07 -7.80 12.28
C SER A 94 6.45 -6.90 13.35
N TRP A 95 7.01 -5.70 13.53
CA TRP A 95 6.52 -4.69 14.44
C TRP A 95 5.18 -4.13 13.96
N GLU A 96 5.06 -3.78 12.68
CA GLU A 96 3.82 -3.31 12.06
C GLU A 96 2.69 -4.33 12.22
N LEU A 97 2.94 -5.59 11.83
CA LEU A 97 1.95 -6.66 11.95
C LEU A 97 1.52 -6.92 13.39
N ARG A 98 2.41 -6.73 14.37
CA ARG A 98 2.08 -6.88 15.79
C ARG A 98 1.14 -5.77 16.27
N ILE A 99 1.42 -4.53 15.89
CA ILE A 99 0.61 -3.37 16.28
C ILE A 99 -0.75 -3.38 15.58
N MET A 100 -0.79 -3.74 14.29
CA MET A 100 -2.00 -3.66 13.47
C MET A 100 -2.94 -4.87 13.66
N SER A 101 -2.42 -6.02 14.08
CA SER A 101 -3.21 -7.26 14.22
C SER A 101 -4.46 -7.13 15.11
N PRO A 102 -4.43 -6.44 16.28
CA PRO A 102 -5.64 -6.22 17.09
C PRO A 102 -6.68 -5.32 16.41
N TYR A 103 -6.24 -4.44 15.50
CA TYR A 103 -7.07 -3.44 14.84
C TYR A 103 -7.44 -3.82 13.40
N GLY A 104 -7.35 -5.10 13.03
CA GLY A 104 -7.50 -5.57 11.65
C GLY A 104 -8.71 -5.01 10.91
N ARG A 105 -9.88 -4.99 11.54
CA ARG A 105 -11.09 -4.43 10.94
C ARG A 105 -10.99 -2.92 10.73
N ALA A 106 -10.45 -2.18 11.69
CA ALA A 106 -10.24 -0.74 11.56
C ALA A 106 -9.25 -0.43 10.43
N VAL A 107 -8.17 -1.20 10.33
CA VAL A 107 -7.23 -1.14 9.21
C VAL A 107 -7.97 -1.40 7.89
N GLY A 108 -8.84 -2.41 7.84
CA GLY A 108 -9.70 -2.67 6.67
C GLY A 108 -10.57 -1.47 6.26
N VAL A 109 -11.21 -0.77 7.20
CA VAL A 109 -11.97 0.47 6.92
C VAL A 109 -11.06 1.54 6.32
N VAL A 110 -9.86 1.73 6.88
CA VAL A 110 -8.90 2.71 6.38
C VAL A 110 -8.49 2.38 4.94
N TYR A 111 -8.21 1.12 4.62
CA TYR A 111 -7.91 0.69 3.25
C TYR A 111 -9.06 0.97 2.28
N LEU A 112 -10.31 0.73 2.68
CA LEU A 112 -11.48 1.07 1.88
C LEU A 112 -11.62 2.58 1.65
N LEU A 113 -11.41 3.39 2.69
CA LEU A 113 -11.49 4.85 2.60
C LEU A 113 -10.41 5.42 1.69
N ILE A 114 -9.17 4.94 1.80
CA ILE A 114 -8.07 5.34 0.92
C ILE A 114 -8.37 4.92 -0.53
N GLY A 115 -8.82 3.68 -0.75
CA GLY A 115 -9.17 3.20 -2.08
C GLY A 115 -10.30 4.00 -2.72
N ALA A 116 -11.36 4.29 -1.97
CA ALA A 116 -12.49 5.11 -2.44
C ALA A 116 -12.09 6.57 -2.69
N GLY A 117 -11.27 7.14 -1.80
CA GLY A 117 -10.75 8.50 -1.94
C GLY A 117 -9.89 8.64 -3.20
N LEU A 118 -8.95 7.72 -3.41
CA LEU A 118 -8.12 7.69 -4.62
C LEU A 118 -8.96 7.51 -5.88
N ALA A 119 -9.95 6.60 -5.85
CA ALA A 119 -10.87 6.42 -6.97
C ALA A 119 -11.60 7.72 -7.32
N TYR A 120 -12.12 8.45 -6.33
CA TYR A 120 -12.79 9.75 -6.55
C TYR A 120 -11.85 10.83 -7.13
N THR A 121 -10.57 10.82 -6.75
CA THR A 121 -9.61 11.80 -7.27
C THR A 121 -9.13 11.50 -8.68
N VAL A 122 -9.16 10.24 -9.10
CA VAL A 122 -8.64 9.75 -10.39
C VAL A 122 -9.76 9.57 -11.43
N LEU A 123 -10.98 9.23 -11.02
CA LEU A 123 -12.21 9.17 -11.83
C LEU A 123 -12.99 10.49 -11.73
#